data_AF-A0A1F6EXJ1-F1
#
_entry.id   AF-A0A1F6EXJ1-F1
#
_cell.length_a   1.000
_cell.length_b   1.000
_cell.length_c   1.000
_cell.angle_alpha   90.00
_cell.angle_beta   90.00
_cell.angle_gamma   90.00
#
_symmetry.space_group_name_H-M   'P 1'
#
loop_
_entity.id
_entity.type
_entity.pdbx_description
1 polymer ?
#
loop_
_entity_poly.entity_id
_entity_poly.type
_entity_poly.pdbx_seq_one_letter_code
_entity_poly.pdbx_strand_id
1 'polypeptide(L)' 'MYLHKGLPPGPINNPGLDALDAAANPTKTTYLYYLTGNDNLMHYATTYAAHQANRKKYLK' A
#
# COMPACT_ATOMS: atom_id res chain seq x y z
N MET A 1 -10.81 12.05 3.76
CA MET A 1 -10.59 11.68 2.34
C MET A 1 -10.63 10.16 2.21
N TYR A 2 -11.85 9.59 2.26
CA TYR A 2 -12.15 8.15 2.06
C TYR A 2 -13.56 7.97 1.45
N LEU A 3 -14.19 9.07 1.03
CA LEU A 3 -15.62 9.13 0.70
C LEU A 3 -15.91 8.64 -0.73
N HIS A 4 -14.92 8.73 -1.62
CA HIS A 4 -15.06 8.38 -3.03
C HIS A 4 -14.19 7.17 -3.36
N LYS A 5 -14.76 6.23 -4.11
CA LYS A 5 -14.06 5.04 -4.61
C LYS A 5 -13.27 5.41 -5.87
N GLY A 6 -12.11 4.79 -6.06
CA GLY A 6 -11.28 4.96 -7.25
C GLY A 6 -10.20 6.02 -7.10
N LEU A 7 -9.54 6.35 -8.21
CA LEU A 7 -8.49 7.36 -8.26
C LEU A 7 -9.07 8.78 -8.16
N PRO A 8 -8.35 9.74 -7.55
CA PRO A 8 -8.72 11.14 -7.61
C PRO A 8 -8.70 11.67 -9.05
N PRO A 9 -9.40 12.78 -9.35
CA PRO A 9 -9.49 13.33 -10.71
C PRO A 9 -8.15 13.85 -11.28
N GLY A 10 -7.10 13.98 -10.45
CA GLY A 10 -5.77 14.39 -10.88
C GLY A 10 -4.68 13.87 -9.93
N PRO A 11 -3.39 13.99 -10.34
CA PRO A 11 -2.27 13.59 -9.50
C PRO A 11 -2.23 14.43 -8.22
N ILE A 12 -1.90 13.78 -7.09
CA ILE A 12 -1.77 14.46 -5.80
C ILE A 12 -0.42 15.20 -5.70
N ASN A 13 0.61 14.69 -6.37
CA ASN A 13 1.97 15.24 -6.35
C ASN A 13 2.68 14.91 -7.69
N ASN A 14 3.91 15.38 -7.86
CA ASN A 14 4.80 15.04 -8.97
C ASN A 14 5.57 13.74 -8.66
N PRO A 15 5.18 12.58 -9.22
CA PRO A 15 5.92 11.34 -9.05
C PRO A 15 7.28 11.40 -9.76
N GLY A 16 8.31 10.81 -9.15
CA GLY A 16 9.59 10.55 -9.82
C GLY A 16 9.47 9.43 -10.85
N LEU A 17 10.54 9.19 -11.62
CA LEU A 17 10.56 8.18 -12.68
C LEU A 17 10.24 6.77 -12.15
N ASP A 18 10.78 6.40 -10.98
CA ASP A 18 10.54 5.09 -10.37
C ASP A 18 9.06 4.86 -10.04
N ALA A 19 8.36 5.91 -9.60
CA ALA A 19 6.93 5.83 -9.29
C ALA A 19 6.08 5.74 -10.56
N LEU A 20 6.52 6.36 -11.65
CA LEU A 20 5.87 6.23 -12.97
C LEU A 20 6.06 4.81 -13.53
N ASP A 21 7.27 4.26 -13.43
CA ASP A 21 7.54 2.90 -13.88
C ASP A 21 6.77 1.86 -13.06
N ALA A 22 6.72 2.00 -11.73
CA ALA A 22 5.93 1.12 -10.87
C ALA A 22 4.41 1.19 -11.16
N ALA A 23 3.91 2.37 -11.56
CA ALA A 23 2.51 2.53 -11.95
C ALA A 23 2.22 1.90 -13.34
N ALA A 24 3.17 1.99 -14.27
CA ALA A 24 3.05 1.41 -15.61
C ALA A 24 3.27 -0.12 -15.62
N ASN A 25 4.20 -0.60 -14.79
CA ASN A 25 4.69 -1.98 -14.71
C ASN A 25 4.55 -2.54 -13.28
N PRO A 26 3.32 -2.68 -12.74
CA PRO A 26 3.13 -3.16 -11.39
C PRO A 26 3.57 -4.62 -11.26
N THR A 27 4.19 -4.96 -10.13
CA THR A 27 4.48 -6.36 -9.79
C THR A 27 3.17 -7.10 -9.56
N LYS A 28 2.96 -8.21 -10.29
CA LYS A 28 1.77 -9.05 -10.14
C LYS A 28 1.75 -9.69 -8.76
N THR A 29 0.90 -9.20 -7.88
CA THR A 29 0.68 -9.74 -6.54
C THR A 29 -0.81 -9.73 -6.22
N THR A 30 -1.21 -10.51 -5.21
CA THR A 30 -2.59 -10.57 -4.71
C THR A 30 -2.76 -9.77 -3.41
N TYR A 31 -1.76 -8.98 -3.03
CA TYR A 31 -1.78 -8.21 -1.80
C TYR A 31 -2.77 -7.05 -1.92
N LEU A 32 -3.63 -6.92 -0.92
CA LEU A 32 -4.64 -5.87 -0.84
C LEU A 32 -4.36 -4.88 0.29
N TYR A 33 -3.51 -5.28 1.24
CA TYR A 33 -3.18 -4.49 2.42
C TYR A 33 -1.67 -4.46 2.59
N TYR A 34 -1.15 -3.30 3.00
CA TYR A 34 0.24 -3.13 3.39
C TYR A 34 0.32 -2.29 4.66
N LEU A 35 1.39 -2.45 5.43
CA LEU A 35 1.73 -1.57 6.55
C LEU A 35 3.24 -1.46 6.66
N THR A 36 3.71 -0.34 7.22
CA THR A 36 5.11 -0.20 7.63
C THR A 36 5.18 -0.47 9.13
N GLY A 37 5.99 -1.45 9.53
CA GLY A 37 6.20 -1.75 10.94
C GLY A 37 7.17 -0.77 11.62
N ASN A 38 7.26 -0.85 12.95
CA ASN A 38 8.28 -0.15 13.75
C ASN A 38 9.71 -0.62 13.42
N ASP A 39 9.84 -1.74 12.71
CA ASP A 39 11.06 -2.27 12.11
C ASP A 39 11.46 -1.56 10.80
N ASN A 40 10.70 -0.55 10.35
CA ASN A 40 10.84 0.12 9.06
C ASN A 40 10.70 -0.82 7.85
N LEU A 41 10.12 -2.01 8.03
CA LEU A 41 9.86 -2.95 6.94
C LEU A 41 8.41 -2.86 6.48
N MET A 42 8.19 -3.07 5.19
CA MET A 42 6.84 -3.19 4.62
C MET A 42 6.33 -4.62 4.76
N HIS A 43 5.15 -4.75 5.38
CA HIS A 43 4.46 -6.02 5.58
C HIS A 43 3.19 -6.05 4.73
N TYR A 44 3.09 -7.00 3.81
CA TYR A 44 1.97 -7.16 2.89
C TYR A 44 1.01 -8.26 3.34
N ALA A 45 -0.28 -8.09 3.02
CA ALA A 45 -1.33 -9.06 3.34
C ALA A 45 -2.42 -9.08 2.25
N THR A 46 -2.96 -10.27 2.00
CA THR A 46 -4.07 -10.49 1.05
C THR A 46 -5.43 -10.36 1.72
N THR A 47 -5.52 -10.68 3.02
CA THR A 47 -6.76 -10.64 3.80
C THR A 47 -6.71 -9.61 4.92
N TYR A 48 -7.89 -9.09 5.28
CA TYR A 48 -8.03 -8.15 6.39
C TYR A 48 -7.57 -8.76 7.73
N ALA A 49 -7.86 -10.05 7.95
CA ALA A 49 -7.44 -10.75 9.17
C ALA A 49 -5.90 -10.83 9.29
N ALA A 50 -5.21 -11.14 8.19
CA ALA A 50 -3.75 -11.13 8.15
C ALA A 50 -3.18 -9.72 8.35
N HIS A 51 -3.80 -8.69 7.76
CA HIS A 51 -3.41 -7.30 8.01
C HIS A 51 -3.53 -6.91 9.48
N GLN A 52 -4.62 -7.31 10.16
CA GLN A 52 -4.79 -7.05 11.60
C GLN A 52 -3.78 -7.80 12.48
N ALA A 53 -3.42 -9.03 12.12
CA ALA A 53 -2.35 -9.75 12.79
C ALA A 53 -1.00 -9.04 12.64
N ASN A 54 -0.67 -8.58 11.42
CA ASN A 54 0.54 -7.80 11.16
C ASN A 54 0.53 -6.48 11.94
N ARG A 55 -0.61 -5.77 12.02
CA ARG A 55 -0.73 -4.55 12.84
C ARG A 55 -0.39 -4.82 14.30
N LYS A 56 -0.95 -5.88 14.89
CA LYS A 56 -0.67 -6.24 16.29
C LYS A 56 0.79 -6.65 16.52
N LYS A 57 1.44 -7.22 15.50
CA LYS A 57 2.81 -7.73 15.60
C LYS A 57 3.87 -6.64 15.40
N TYR A 58 3.63 -5.72 14.46
CA TYR A 58 4.66 -4.78 13.99
C TYR A 58 4.42 -3.31 14.36
N LEU A 59 3.21 -2.92 14.80
CA LEU A 59 2.89 -1.55 15.25
C LEU A 59 2.77 -1.45 16.78
N LYS A 60 3.36 -2.38 17.52
CA LYS A 60 3.31 -2.39 18.99
C LYS A 60 4.48 -1.62 19.59
#